data_AF-A0A653AJG6-F1
#
_entry.id   AF-A0A653AJG6-F1
#
_cell.length_a   1.000
_cell.length_b   1.000
_cell.length_c   1.000
_cell.angle_alpha   90.00
_cell.angle_beta   90.00
_cell.angle_gamma   90.00
#
_symmetry.space_group_name_H-M   'P 1'
#
loop_
_entity.id
_entity.type
_entity.pdbx_description
1 polymer ?
#
loop_
_entity_poly.entity_id
_entity_poly.type
_entity_poly.pdbx_seq_one_letter_code
_entity_poly.pdbx_strand_id
1 'polypeptide(L)'
;MINQTRISSSMKISKPIILFFILMNIFSFLNCTTKNQHKIGTYKEVKNTLKESKQPEKTPVGDIEELEGEVNNGGFNQYFFNSSGQNCFATLKLLKEKKKYKTAKLLEEAINLINPNHLSEEELIKKIRNREVEELDDDTISEKLNKLDELFYKNPDGI
;
A
#
# COMPACT_ATOMS: atom_id res chain seq x y z
N MET A 1 -59.86 26.02 16.50
CA MET A 1 -60.70 24.91 17.01
C MET A 1 -59.98 23.60 16.75
N ILE A 2 -59.88 22.80 17.80
CA ILE A 2 -59.27 21.48 17.91
C ILE A 2 -60.22 20.45 17.28
N ASN A 3 -59.74 19.48 16.48
CA ASN A 3 -59.92 18.04 16.77
C ASN A 3 -59.39 17.11 15.67
N GLN A 4 -58.60 16.16 16.15
CA GLN A 4 -58.22 14.86 15.58
C GLN A 4 -59.50 14.08 15.18
N THR A 5 -59.51 13.09 14.27
CA THR A 5 -59.03 11.73 14.55
C THR A 5 -59.05 10.86 13.27
N ARG A 6 -57.86 10.46 12.83
CA ARG A 6 -57.37 9.10 12.52
C ARG A 6 -58.38 7.94 12.29
N ILE A 7 -58.31 7.30 11.11
CA ILE A 7 -58.53 5.84 10.87
C ILE A 7 -57.52 5.43 9.76
N SER A 8 -56.37 4.84 10.11
CA SER A 8 -56.04 3.40 10.04
C SER A 8 -55.98 2.78 8.64
N SER A 9 -54.76 2.53 8.15
CA SER A 9 -54.37 1.24 7.59
C SER A 9 -52.85 1.10 7.58
N SER A 10 -52.36 0.06 8.23
CA SER A 10 -50.95 -0.31 8.34
C SER A 10 -50.32 -0.62 6.99
N MET A 11 -49.13 -0.07 6.72
CA MET A 11 -48.20 -0.69 5.79
C MET A 11 -46.78 -0.57 6.35
N LYS A 12 -46.40 -1.56 7.16
CA LYS A 12 -45.01 -1.77 7.56
C LYS A 12 -44.26 -2.23 6.32
N ILE A 13 -43.50 -1.34 5.72
CA ILE A 13 -42.56 -1.67 4.64
C ILE A 13 -41.31 -2.23 5.33
N SER A 14 -41.25 -3.55 5.49
CA SER A 14 -40.03 -4.25 5.86
C SER A 14 -39.14 -4.41 4.62
N LYS A 15 -37.95 -3.82 4.66
CA LYS A 15 -36.80 -4.24 3.86
C LYS A 15 -35.67 -4.49 4.87
N PRO A 16 -34.94 -5.61 4.78
CA PRO A 16 -34.19 -5.90 3.57
C PRO A 16 -34.33 -7.35 3.07
N ILE A 17 -34.78 -7.49 1.82
CA ILE A 17 -34.68 -8.71 0.99
C ILE A 17 -33.32 -8.73 0.23
N ILE A 18 -32.28 -8.12 0.81
CA ILE A 18 -30.92 -8.14 0.25
C ILE A 18 -29.98 -8.70 1.33
N LEU A 19 -30.30 -9.90 1.80
CA LEU A 19 -29.36 -10.77 2.53
C LEU A 19 -29.40 -12.20 1.96
N PHE A 20 -29.91 -12.37 0.74
CA PHE A 20 -30.13 -13.69 0.14
C PHE A 20 -29.24 -13.99 -1.08
N PHE A 21 -28.26 -13.13 -1.39
CA PHE A 21 -27.32 -13.35 -2.51
C PHE A 21 -25.93 -13.86 -2.09
N ILE A 22 -25.71 -14.21 -0.82
CA ILE A 22 -24.41 -14.73 -0.34
C ILE A 22 -24.49 -16.23 0.08
N LEU A 23 -25.60 -16.93 -0.15
CA LEU A 23 -25.79 -18.32 0.36
C LEU A 23 -25.97 -19.42 -0.69
N MET A 24 -25.70 -19.15 -1.97
CA MET A 24 -25.82 -20.16 -3.05
C MET A 24 -24.53 -20.25 -3.89
N ASN A 25 -23.41 -20.58 -3.25
CA ASN A 25 -22.22 -21.12 -3.93
C ASN A 25 -21.54 -22.18 -3.06
N ILE A 26 -22.33 -23.12 -2.54
CA ILE A 26 -21.81 -24.33 -1.91
C ILE A 26 -22.65 -25.50 -2.43
N PHE A 27 -22.21 -26.14 -3.51
CA PHE A 27 -22.51 -27.52 -3.97
C PHE A 27 -22.00 -27.59 -5.42
N SER A 28 -21.16 -28.51 -5.89
CA SER A 28 -20.32 -29.58 -5.35
C SER A 28 -19.52 -30.07 -6.56
N PHE A 29 -18.20 -30.24 -6.43
CA PHE A 29 -17.49 -31.21 -7.25
C PHE A 29 -16.50 -31.98 -6.39
N LEU A 30 -16.86 -33.25 -6.21
CA LEU A 30 -16.01 -34.44 -6.16
C LEU A 30 -14.90 -34.57 -5.10
N ASN A 31 -15.04 -35.67 -4.37
CA ASN A 31 -13.99 -36.45 -3.75
C ASN A 31 -12.66 -36.38 -4.52
N CYS A 32 -11.64 -35.84 -3.87
CA CYS A 32 -10.29 -36.34 -4.02
C CYS A 32 -9.82 -36.81 -2.64
N THR A 33 -9.76 -38.13 -2.47
CA THR A 33 -9.08 -38.75 -1.34
C THR A 33 -7.58 -38.62 -1.55
N THR A 34 -6.95 -37.72 -0.81
CA THR A 34 -5.56 -37.90 -0.38
C THR A 34 -5.46 -37.40 1.05
N LYS A 35 -5.28 -38.32 1.99
CA LYS A 35 -4.64 -38.05 3.28
C LYS A 35 -3.23 -37.53 2.95
N ASN A 36 -3.09 -36.23 2.74
CA ASN A 36 -1.78 -35.61 2.80
C ASN A 36 -1.40 -35.58 4.28
N GLN A 37 -0.58 -36.54 4.69
CA GLN A 37 0.24 -36.37 5.88
C GLN A 37 1.08 -35.13 5.63
N HIS A 38 0.70 -34.00 6.23
CA HIS A 38 1.53 -32.83 6.25
C HIS A 38 2.76 -33.20 7.09
N LYS A 39 3.83 -33.66 6.44
CA LYS A 39 5.15 -33.66 7.07
C LYS A 39 5.44 -32.19 7.36
N ILE A 40 5.46 -31.85 8.65
CA ILE A 40 6.01 -30.58 9.10
C ILE A 40 7.50 -30.69 8.78
N GLY A 41 7.94 -30.00 7.73
CA GLY A 41 9.35 -29.93 7.37
C GLY A 41 10.16 -29.50 8.58
N THR A 42 11.35 -30.05 8.75
CA THR A 42 12.19 -29.65 9.89
C THR A 42 12.45 -28.15 9.83
N TYR A 43 12.70 -27.51 10.98
CA TYR A 43 13.07 -26.08 11.01
C TYR A 43 14.19 -25.75 10.00
N LYS A 44 15.12 -26.69 9.79
CA LYS A 44 16.23 -26.56 8.84
C LYS A 44 15.76 -26.58 7.38
N GLU A 45 14.82 -27.45 7.02
CA GLU A 45 14.23 -27.52 5.68
C GLU A 45 13.42 -26.26 5.37
N VAL A 46 12.54 -25.85 6.28
CA VAL A 46 11.74 -24.62 6.11
C VAL A 46 12.66 -23.39 6.00
N LYS A 47 13.72 -23.31 6.81
CA LYS A 47 14.72 -22.23 6.72
C LYS A 47 15.48 -22.22 5.40
N ASN A 48 15.79 -23.39 4.84
CA ASN A 48 16.46 -23.48 3.54
C ASN A 48 15.50 -23.11 2.40
N THR A 49 14.25 -23.57 2.44
CA THR A 49 13.21 -23.17 1.47
C THR A 49 12.90 -21.68 1.56
N LEU A 50 12.94 -21.06 2.75
CA LEU A 50 12.82 -19.61 2.92
C LEU A 50 14.03 -18.83 2.36
N LYS A 51 15.23 -19.40 2.46
CA LYS A 51 16.44 -18.83 1.83
C LYS A 51 16.41 -18.95 0.32
N GLU A 52 15.88 -20.04 -0.21
CA GLU A 52 15.75 -20.32 -1.64
C GLU A 52 14.56 -19.60 -2.27
N SER A 53 13.53 -19.27 -1.49
CA SER A 53 12.37 -18.46 -1.91
C SER A 53 12.56 -16.96 -1.68
N LYS A 54 13.73 -16.51 -1.21
CA LYS A 54 14.13 -15.11 -1.37
C LYS A 54 14.13 -14.82 -2.86
N GLN A 55 13.05 -14.19 -3.31
CA GLN A 55 12.92 -13.66 -4.65
C GLN A 55 14.21 -12.87 -4.96
N PRO A 56 14.81 -13.04 -6.14
CA PRO A 56 15.94 -12.21 -6.52
C PRO A 56 15.54 -10.75 -6.30
N GLU A 57 16.40 -9.97 -5.65
CA GLU A 57 16.13 -8.55 -5.43
C GLU A 57 15.82 -7.90 -6.78
N LYS A 58 14.54 -7.59 -7.02
CA LYS A 58 14.07 -7.04 -8.28
C LYS A 58 14.78 -5.71 -8.47
N THR A 59 15.41 -5.52 -9.63
CA THR A 59 16.03 -4.24 -9.99
C THR A 59 14.98 -3.12 -9.86
N PRO A 60 15.28 -2.01 -9.16
CA PRO A 60 14.38 -0.88 -9.09
C PRO A 60 13.97 -0.38 -10.48
N VAL A 61 12.68 -0.14 -10.69
CA VAL A 61 12.13 0.38 -11.95
C VAL A 61 11.31 1.62 -11.62
N GLY A 62 11.56 2.72 -12.33
CA GLY A 62 10.82 3.96 -12.11
C GLY A 62 9.36 3.82 -12.52
N ASP A 63 8.46 4.20 -11.63
CA ASP A 63 7.02 4.15 -11.82
C ASP A 63 6.38 5.40 -11.20
N ILE A 64 5.81 6.26 -12.05
CA ILE A 64 5.15 7.51 -11.62
C ILE A 64 3.73 7.22 -11.14
N GLU A 65 3.03 6.24 -11.76
CA GLU A 65 1.65 5.88 -11.40
C GLU A 65 1.62 5.19 -10.03
N GLU A 66 2.61 4.32 -9.75
CA GLU A 66 2.76 3.69 -8.43
C GLU A 66 3.09 4.73 -7.36
N LEU A 67 3.98 5.71 -7.64
CA LEU A 67 4.22 6.82 -6.72
C LEU A 67 2.94 7.61 -6.43
N GLU A 68 2.23 8.01 -7.48
CA GLU A 68 1.00 8.78 -7.36
C GLU A 68 -0.06 8.03 -6.55
N GLY A 69 -0.29 6.76 -6.88
CA GLY A 69 -1.26 5.93 -6.19
C GLY A 69 -0.94 5.77 -4.70
N GLU A 70 0.31 5.50 -4.35
CA GLU A 70 0.72 5.34 -2.95
C GLU A 70 0.60 6.65 -2.16
N VAL A 71 1.09 7.76 -2.73
CA VAL A 71 1.04 9.07 -2.06
C VAL A 71 -0.41 9.57 -1.90
N ASN A 72 -1.27 9.35 -2.89
CA ASN A 72 -2.70 9.68 -2.79
C ASN A 72 -3.47 8.78 -1.82
N ASN A 73 -3.00 7.54 -1.60
CA ASN A 73 -3.65 6.61 -0.67
C ASN A 73 -3.22 6.81 0.78
N GLY A 74 -1.94 7.14 1.04
CA GLY A 74 -1.41 7.26 2.40
C GLY A 74 -0.13 8.07 2.54
N GLY A 75 0.15 8.94 1.57
CA GLY A 75 1.28 9.85 1.60
C GLY A 75 2.64 9.19 1.33
N PHE A 76 3.71 9.99 1.41
CA PHE A 76 5.08 9.51 1.28
C PHE A 76 5.44 8.47 2.34
N ASN A 77 4.84 8.53 3.53
CA ASN A 77 4.96 7.49 4.56
C ASN A 77 4.55 6.11 4.01
N GLN A 78 3.38 6.01 3.40
CA GLN A 78 2.91 4.77 2.79
C GLN A 78 3.81 4.34 1.61
N TYR A 79 4.20 5.29 0.75
CA TYR A 79 5.08 5.01 -0.38
C TYR A 79 6.39 4.34 0.06
N PHE A 80 7.07 4.87 1.07
CA PHE A 80 8.34 4.30 1.57
C PHE A 80 8.16 3.05 2.42
N PHE A 81 7.05 2.91 3.14
CA PHE A 81 6.75 1.71 3.92
C PHE A 81 6.39 0.51 3.04
N ASN A 82 5.73 0.76 1.91
CA ASN A 82 5.37 -0.26 0.94
C ASN A 82 6.56 -0.64 0.04
N SER A 83 6.43 -1.76 -0.67
CA SER A 83 7.46 -2.23 -1.61
C SER A 83 7.78 -1.23 -2.72
N SER A 84 6.87 -0.30 -3.00
CA SER A 84 6.97 0.79 -3.97
C SER A 84 8.14 1.72 -3.67
N GLY A 85 8.47 1.94 -2.39
CA GLY A 85 9.55 2.82 -1.95
C GLY A 85 10.94 2.40 -2.45
N GLN A 86 11.15 1.11 -2.74
CA GLN A 86 12.42 0.64 -3.30
C GLN A 86 12.74 1.23 -4.69
N ASN A 87 11.73 1.77 -5.37
CA ASN A 87 11.83 2.37 -6.70
C ASN A 87 12.15 3.88 -6.65
N CYS A 88 12.25 4.49 -5.46
CA CYS A 88 12.26 5.94 -5.29
C CYS A 88 13.31 6.68 -6.15
N PHE A 89 14.54 6.19 -6.24
CA PHE A 89 15.58 6.82 -7.07
C PHE A 89 15.33 6.64 -8.56
N ALA A 90 14.80 5.49 -8.98
CA ALA A 90 14.45 5.25 -10.37
C ALA A 90 13.25 6.10 -10.80
N THR A 91 12.23 6.23 -9.94
CA THR A 91 11.09 7.12 -10.15
C THR A 91 11.52 8.58 -10.17
N LEU A 92 12.44 9.00 -9.30
CA LEU A 92 13.01 10.35 -9.32
C LEU A 92 13.70 10.67 -10.65
N LYS A 93 14.51 9.73 -11.17
CA LYS A 93 15.17 9.86 -12.49
C LYS A 93 14.11 10.00 -13.59
N LEU A 94 13.09 9.14 -13.58
CA LEU A 94 11.99 9.16 -14.55
C LEU A 94 11.19 10.48 -14.51
N LEU A 95 10.88 11.01 -13.32
CA LEU A 95 10.21 12.31 -13.17
C LEU A 95 11.04 13.44 -13.81
N LYS A 96 12.36 13.45 -13.56
CA LYS A 96 13.28 14.43 -14.15
C LYS A 96 13.33 14.31 -15.68
N GLU A 97 13.38 13.10 -16.22
CA GLU A 97 13.33 12.83 -17.67
C GLU A 97 12.02 13.30 -18.32
N LYS A 98 10.89 13.10 -17.63
CA LYS A 98 9.56 13.54 -18.06
C LYS A 98 9.27 15.02 -17.78
N LYS A 99 10.26 15.77 -17.27
CA LYS A 99 10.17 17.20 -16.94
C LYS A 99 9.11 17.51 -15.87
N LYS A 100 8.79 16.55 -15.02
CA LYS A 100 7.90 16.68 -13.86
C LYS A 100 8.71 17.18 -12.65
N TYR A 101 9.28 18.37 -12.78
CA TYR A 101 10.34 18.85 -11.87
C TYR A 101 9.84 19.20 -10.47
N LYS A 102 8.58 19.61 -10.32
CA LYS A 102 8.04 19.96 -9.00
C LYS A 102 7.77 18.68 -8.21
N THR A 103 7.18 17.67 -8.84
CA THR A 103 7.03 16.35 -8.22
C THR A 103 8.39 15.71 -7.94
N ALA A 104 9.35 15.81 -8.88
CA ALA A 104 10.71 15.33 -8.65
C ALA A 104 11.34 15.96 -7.40
N LYS A 105 11.16 17.28 -7.23
CA LYS A 105 11.65 17.99 -6.04
C LYS A 105 11.00 17.48 -4.76
N LEU A 106 9.69 17.26 -4.74
CA LEU A 106 9.00 16.70 -3.56
C LEU A 106 9.51 15.31 -3.21
N LEU A 107 9.66 14.42 -4.20
CA LEU A 107 10.20 13.07 -3.96
C LEU A 107 11.66 13.12 -3.48
N GLU A 108 12.48 14.01 -4.04
CA GLU A 108 13.87 14.20 -3.62
C GLU A 108 13.96 14.69 -2.16
N GLU A 109 13.11 15.64 -1.77
CA GLU A 109 13.00 16.10 -0.38
C GLU A 109 12.54 14.98 0.55
N ALA A 110 11.55 14.17 0.13
CA ALA A 110 11.05 13.03 0.89
C ALA A 110 12.13 11.95 1.09
N ILE A 111 12.93 11.65 0.05
CA ILE A 111 14.09 10.74 0.14
C ILE A 111 15.12 11.27 1.14
N ASN A 112 15.41 12.58 1.11
CA ASN A 112 16.38 13.18 2.03
C ASN A 112 15.92 13.15 3.49
N LEU A 113 14.61 13.25 3.74
CA LEU A 113 14.04 13.16 5.09
C LEU A 113 14.25 11.77 5.71
N ILE A 114 14.11 10.71 4.90
CA ILE A 114 14.29 9.33 5.35
C ILE A 114 15.74 8.82 5.23
N ASN A 115 16.65 9.66 4.73
CA ASN A 115 18.06 9.34 4.55
C ASN A 115 18.97 10.48 5.07
N PRO A 116 18.84 10.89 6.35
CA PRO A 116 19.59 12.01 6.90
C PRO A 116 21.11 11.78 6.91
N ASN A 117 21.55 10.52 6.88
CA ASN A 117 22.96 10.13 6.85
C ASN A 117 23.53 10.02 5.43
N HIS A 118 22.74 10.33 4.41
CA HIS A 118 23.15 10.27 3.01
C HIS A 118 23.76 8.93 2.60
N LEU A 119 23.12 7.83 3.04
CA LEU A 119 23.43 6.49 2.56
C LEU A 119 23.36 6.44 1.04
N SER A 120 24.14 5.54 0.44
CA SER A 120 24.07 5.30 -1.00
C SER A 120 22.68 4.82 -1.43
N GLU A 121 22.34 4.95 -2.73
CA GLU A 121 21.06 4.48 -3.26
C GLU A 121 20.83 3.00 -2.91
N GLU A 122 21.87 2.16 -3.06
CA GLU A 122 21.84 0.73 -2.77
C GLU A 122 21.56 0.44 -1.30
N GLU A 123 22.24 1.14 -0.38
CA GLU A 123 22.06 0.95 1.06
C GLU A 123 20.68 1.39 1.54
N LEU A 124 20.18 2.55 1.07
CA LEU A 124 18.85 3.01 1.42
C LEU A 124 17.77 2.07 0.87
N ILE A 125 17.89 1.64 -0.39
CA ILE A 125 16.95 0.67 -1.00
C ILE A 125 16.93 -0.63 -0.20
N LYS A 126 18.10 -1.13 0.22
CA LYS A 126 18.20 -2.32 1.05
C LYS A 126 17.48 -2.13 2.39
N LYS A 127 17.66 -0.98 3.05
CA LYS A 127 16.92 -0.65 4.28
C LYS A 127 15.41 -0.59 4.04
N ILE A 128 14.95 0.05 2.96
CA ILE A 128 13.52 0.11 2.60
C ILE A 128 12.95 -1.30 2.43
N ARG A 129 13.64 -2.17 1.67
CA ARG A 129 13.21 -3.57 1.46
C ARG A 129 13.11 -4.36 2.76
N ASN A 130 14.02 -4.10 3.70
CA ASN A 130 14.05 -4.77 5.00
C ASN A 130 13.16 -4.11 6.06
N ARG A 131 12.54 -2.95 5.76
CA ARG A 131 11.81 -2.12 6.73
C ARG A 131 12.70 -1.66 7.89
N GLU A 132 13.92 -1.23 7.56
CA GLU A 132 14.98 -0.78 8.49
C GLU A 132 15.24 0.73 8.37
N VAL A 133 14.27 1.50 7.88
CA VAL A 133 14.30 2.97 7.81
C VAL A 133 13.63 3.51 9.07
N GLU A 134 14.44 3.75 10.11
CA GLU A 134 13.98 4.19 11.44
C GLU A 134 13.30 5.56 11.38
N GLU A 135 13.67 6.39 10.40
CA GLU A 135 13.09 7.70 10.17
C GLU A 135 11.59 7.64 9.87
N LEU A 136 11.05 6.51 9.38
CA LEU A 136 9.61 6.33 9.16
C LEU A 136 8.83 6.15 10.47
N ASP A 137 9.49 5.82 11.58
CA ASP A 137 8.89 5.69 12.90
C ASP A 137 8.99 6.99 13.73
N ASP A 138 9.65 8.03 13.20
CA ASP A 138 9.83 9.32 13.87
C ASP A 138 8.68 10.29 13.54
N ASP A 139 7.93 10.71 14.57
CA ASP A 139 6.79 11.63 14.43
C ASP A 139 7.17 12.97 13.77
N THR A 140 8.38 13.49 14.05
CA THR A 140 8.86 14.75 13.45
C THR A 140 9.16 14.58 11.98
N ILE A 141 9.70 13.42 11.56
CA ILE A 141 9.87 13.09 10.14
C ILE A 141 8.51 12.90 9.48
N SER A 142 7.60 12.17 10.12
CA SER A 142 6.23 11.97 9.62
C SER A 142 5.49 13.29 9.38
N GLU A 143 5.59 14.25 10.31
CA GLU A 143 5.03 15.60 10.12
C GLU A 143 5.66 16.36 8.95
N LYS A 144 6.96 16.18 8.69
CA LYS A 144 7.62 16.80 7.53
C LYS A 144 7.18 16.15 6.23
N LEU A 145 7.03 14.82 6.20
CA LEU A 145 6.49 14.09 5.05
C LEU A 145 5.04 14.52 4.75
N ASN A 146 4.20 14.68 5.77
CA ASN A 146 2.82 15.18 5.61
C ASN A 146 2.76 16.56 4.94
N LYS A 147 3.72 17.45 5.22
CA LYS A 147 3.81 18.75 4.53
C LYS A 147 4.16 18.60 3.05
N LEU A 148 4.96 17.59 2.69
CA LEU A 148 5.24 17.27 1.28
C LEU A 148 4.01 16.67 0.60
N ASP A 149 3.23 15.85 1.31
CA ASP A 149 1.97 15.30 0.82
C ASP A 149 0.98 16.42 0.48
N GLU A 150 0.81 17.42 1.36
CA GLU A 150 -0.03 18.60 1.09
C GLU A 150 0.39 19.37 -0.17
N LEU A 151 1.69 19.40 -0.49
CA LEU A 151 2.20 20.01 -1.71
C LEU A 151 1.97 19.10 -2.93
N PHE A 152 2.10 17.79 -2.75
CA PHE A 152 1.84 16.80 -3.78
C PHE A 152 0.37 16.83 -4.23
N TYR A 153 -0.57 16.90 -3.28
CA TYR A 153 -2.02 16.90 -3.55
C TYR A 153 -2.51 18.13 -4.33
N LYS A 154 -1.71 19.19 -4.42
CA LYS A 154 -1.97 20.33 -5.31
C LYS A 154 -1.71 20.00 -6.78
N ASN A 155 -1.27 18.78 -7.06
CA ASN A 155 -0.89 18.25 -8.35
C ASN A 155 -0.05 19.22 -9.19
N PRO A 156 1.17 19.56 -8.72
CA PRO A 156 1.92 20.70 -9.23
C PRO A 156 2.39 20.56 -10.68
N ASP A 157 2.46 19.32 -11.19
CA ASP A 157 2.87 18.99 -12.56
C ASP A 157 1.77 18.26 -13.37
N GLY A 158 0.54 18.12 -12.84
CA GLY A 158 -0.54 17.40 -13.51
C GLY A 158 -0.19 15.94 -13.78
N ILE A 159 0.35 15.24 -12.77
CA ILE A 159 0.47 13.78 -12.76
C ILE A 159 -0.85 13.18 -12.31
#